data_AF-A0A0S3K7X6-F1
#
_entry.id   AF-A0A0S3K7X6-F1
#
_cell.length_a   1.000
_cell.length_b   1.000
_cell.length_c   1.000
_cell.angle_alpha   90.00
_cell.angle_beta   90.00
_cell.angle_gamma   90.00
#
_symmetry.space_group_name_H-M   'P 1'
#
loop_
_entity.id
_entity.type
_entity.pdbx_description
1 polymer ?
#
loop_
_entity_poly.entity_id
_entity_poly.type
_entity_poly.pdbx_seq_one_letter_code
_entity_poly.pdbx_strand_id
1 'polypeptide(L)'
;MTEKVKKPYKSNKPIKHKQESATTLTEEITTVLEEIKEEPVKEKKKGEVVTLIDDIHVTIGERQYLLVKNHREAFDAERLGERFSDVLSRYDYIVGDWGYDQLRLKGFFNESNRKAAPEQRIDTLEDYLYEYCNFGCAYFVIERVGGKREKQQARRKKPNKKPIHQNQAHTEEKRVPVNTNKTKPVIKNRKENESKKPIIGKQVTDASKRSFTIRQREE
;
A
#
# COMPACT_ATOMS: atom_id res chain seq x y z
N MET A 1 48.32 -101.07 21.30
CA MET A 1 47.29 -100.02 21.09
C MET A 1 47.98 -98.83 20.47
N THR A 2 47.72 -98.52 19.20
CA THR A 2 48.29 -97.37 18.46
C THR A 2 47.39 -97.06 17.26
N GLU A 3 47.40 -95.83 16.79
CA GLU A 3 46.32 -95.27 15.96
C GLU A 3 46.45 -95.55 14.46
N LYS A 4 45.32 -95.54 13.75
CA LYS A 4 45.27 -95.55 12.27
C LYS A 4 44.73 -94.23 11.75
N VAL A 5 45.62 -93.28 11.48
CA VAL A 5 45.28 -92.02 10.80
C VAL A 5 44.85 -92.31 9.36
N LYS A 6 43.61 -91.95 9.01
CA LYS A 6 43.17 -91.79 7.62
C LYS A 6 42.30 -90.53 7.50
N LYS A 7 42.79 -89.52 6.77
CA LYS A 7 41.95 -88.42 6.26
C LYS A 7 41.14 -88.94 5.07
N PRO A 8 39.92 -88.43 4.86
CA PRO A 8 39.68 -87.75 3.59
C PRO A 8 38.98 -86.38 3.76
N TYR A 9 39.00 -85.63 2.67
CA TYR A 9 38.49 -84.27 2.50
C TYR A 9 37.03 -84.10 2.96
N LYS A 10 36.74 -82.98 3.65
CA LYS A 10 35.42 -82.34 3.62
C LYS A 10 35.43 -81.27 2.52
N SER A 11 34.47 -81.34 1.61
CA SER A 11 34.21 -80.31 0.61
C SER A 11 33.20 -79.28 1.14
N ASN A 12 33.54 -77.99 1.07
CA ASN A 12 32.56 -76.93 1.31
C ASN A 12 31.71 -76.72 0.05
N LYS A 13 30.41 -76.99 0.15
CA LYS A 13 29.40 -76.41 -0.75
C LYS A 13 28.79 -75.17 -0.07
N PRO A 14 28.59 -74.05 -0.80
CA PRO A 14 27.89 -72.90 -0.24
C PRO A 14 26.39 -73.20 -0.10
N ILE A 15 25.84 -72.92 1.09
CA ILE A 15 24.38 -72.91 1.30
C ILE A 15 23.88 -71.54 0.82
N LYS A 16 23.07 -71.52 -0.25
CA LYS A 16 22.38 -70.31 -0.70
C LYS A 16 21.25 -69.99 0.28
N HIS A 17 21.41 -68.95 1.09
CA HIS A 17 20.25 -68.34 1.76
C HIS A 17 19.47 -67.46 0.78
N LYS A 18 18.14 -67.60 0.83
CA LYS A 18 17.19 -67.01 -0.11
C LYS A 18 16.98 -65.51 0.20
N GLN A 19 17.64 -64.63 -0.55
CA GLN A 19 17.46 -63.17 -0.45
C GLN A 19 16.44 -62.69 -1.49
N GLU A 20 15.14 -62.89 -1.21
CA GLU A 20 14.05 -62.55 -2.15
C GLU A 20 12.90 -61.75 -1.51
N SER A 21 12.96 -61.42 -0.22
CA SER A 21 11.85 -60.75 0.52
C SER A 21 12.24 -59.42 1.17
N ALA A 22 13.43 -58.91 0.91
CA ALA A 22 13.92 -57.63 1.47
C ALA A 22 13.80 -56.48 0.48
N THR A 23 13.98 -56.74 -0.83
CA THR A 23 13.93 -55.74 -1.90
C THR A 23 12.52 -55.20 -2.12
N THR A 24 11.51 -56.09 -2.19
CA THR A 24 10.10 -55.69 -2.37
C THR A 24 9.61 -54.80 -1.23
N LEU A 25 9.94 -55.12 0.03
CA LEU A 25 9.60 -54.29 1.18
C LEU A 25 10.29 -52.92 1.14
N THR A 26 11.55 -52.84 0.69
CA THR A 26 12.20 -51.53 0.51
C THR A 26 11.59 -50.74 -0.63
N GLU A 27 11.22 -51.39 -1.73
CA GLU A 27 10.58 -50.76 -2.90
C GLU A 27 9.19 -50.21 -2.54
N GLU A 28 8.34 -51.01 -1.88
CA GLU A 28 7.03 -50.61 -1.34
C GLU A 28 7.14 -49.46 -0.32
N ILE A 29 8.14 -49.50 0.57
CA ILE A 29 8.38 -48.40 1.52
C ILE A 29 8.86 -47.14 0.79
N THR A 30 9.65 -47.26 -0.28
CA THR A 30 10.08 -46.08 -1.07
C THR A 30 8.96 -45.47 -1.89
N THR A 31 8.09 -46.26 -2.55
CA THR A 31 6.96 -45.71 -3.31
C THR A 31 5.97 -45.01 -2.39
N VAL A 32 5.65 -45.58 -1.23
CA VAL A 32 4.82 -44.91 -0.21
C VAL A 32 5.50 -43.66 0.35
N LEU A 33 6.83 -43.61 0.46
CA LEU A 33 7.59 -42.40 0.84
C LEU A 33 7.70 -41.35 -0.27
N GLU A 34 7.45 -41.69 -1.52
CA GLU A 34 7.36 -40.75 -2.65
C GLU A 34 5.92 -40.24 -2.81
N GLU A 35 4.92 -41.11 -2.69
CA GLU A 35 3.49 -40.76 -2.65
C GLU A 35 3.17 -39.82 -1.46
N ILE A 36 3.73 -40.08 -0.28
CA ILE A 36 3.60 -39.18 0.90
C ILE A 36 4.42 -37.88 0.74
N LYS A 37 5.41 -37.83 -0.15
CA LYS A 37 6.15 -36.60 -0.47
C LYS A 37 5.46 -35.72 -1.52
N GLU A 38 4.50 -36.27 -2.25
CA GLU A 38 3.61 -35.46 -3.11
C GLU A 38 2.50 -34.79 -2.27
N GLU A 39 2.88 -34.20 -1.13
CA GLU A 39 2.09 -33.13 -0.53
C GLU A 39 1.91 -32.06 -1.62
N PRO A 40 0.67 -31.75 -2.06
CA PRO A 40 0.46 -30.73 -3.08
C PRO A 40 0.99 -29.43 -2.50
N VAL A 41 2.03 -28.87 -3.14
CA VAL A 41 2.77 -27.70 -2.64
C VAL A 41 1.75 -26.61 -2.35
N LYS A 42 1.46 -26.40 -1.06
CA LYS A 42 0.65 -25.29 -0.60
C LYS A 42 1.44 -24.03 -0.87
N GLU A 43 1.23 -23.49 -2.06
CA GLU A 43 1.73 -22.18 -2.46
C GLU A 43 1.46 -21.23 -1.32
N LYS A 44 2.50 -20.50 -0.91
CA LYS A 44 2.41 -19.57 0.21
C LYS A 44 1.57 -18.38 -0.23
N LYS A 45 0.23 -18.54 -0.26
CA LYS A 45 -0.76 -17.50 -0.57
C LYS A 45 -0.38 -16.29 0.28
N LYS A 46 0.09 -15.22 -0.36
CA LYS A 46 0.64 -14.03 0.32
C LYS A 46 -0.45 -13.10 0.85
N GLY A 47 -1.59 -13.69 1.19
CA GLY A 47 -2.83 -13.02 1.54
C GLY A 47 -3.18 -13.21 3.01
N GLU A 48 -4.11 -12.39 3.48
CA GLU A 48 -4.73 -12.56 4.79
C GLU A 48 -5.81 -13.67 4.70
N VAL A 49 -6.05 -14.40 5.78
CA VAL A 49 -7.16 -15.36 5.83
C VAL A 49 -8.47 -14.59 5.92
N VAL A 50 -9.35 -14.82 4.95
CA VAL A 50 -10.72 -14.28 4.92
C VAL A 50 -11.68 -15.38 5.30
N THR A 51 -12.60 -15.09 6.21
CA THR A 51 -13.72 -15.95 6.58
C THR A 51 -15.04 -15.23 6.34
N LEU A 52 -15.95 -15.90 5.64
CA LEU A 52 -17.32 -15.44 5.47
C LEU A 52 -18.14 -15.88 6.68
N ILE A 53 -18.85 -14.95 7.29
CA ILE A 53 -19.82 -15.22 8.37
C ILE A 53 -21.24 -15.28 7.80
N ASP A 54 -21.52 -14.42 6.83
CA ASP A 54 -22.83 -14.13 6.26
C ASP A 54 -22.62 -13.41 4.91
N ASP A 55 -23.65 -13.32 4.07
CA ASP A 55 -23.57 -12.71 2.73
C ASP A 55 -23.12 -11.23 2.77
N ILE A 56 -23.33 -10.57 3.92
CA ILE A 56 -22.95 -9.17 4.15
C ILE A 56 -21.76 -9.04 5.12
N HIS A 57 -21.49 -10.04 5.97
CA HIS A 57 -20.46 -9.94 7.03
C HIS A 57 -19.22 -10.80 6.75
N VAL A 58 -18.08 -10.12 6.68
CA VAL A 58 -16.78 -10.68 6.27
C VAL A 58 -15.78 -10.43 7.39
N THR A 59 -14.97 -11.42 7.75
CA THR A 59 -13.84 -11.22 8.68
C THR A 59 -12.53 -11.47 7.94
N ILE A 60 -11.58 -10.54 8.08
CA ILE A 60 -10.28 -10.55 7.41
C ILE A 60 -9.22 -10.44 8.50
N GLY A 61 -8.52 -11.54 8.77
CA GLY A 61 -7.64 -11.66 9.94
C GLY A 61 -8.42 -11.40 11.25
N GLU A 62 -7.99 -10.40 12.02
CA GLU A 62 -8.65 -9.98 13.28
C GLU A 62 -9.78 -8.94 13.08
N ARG A 63 -10.09 -8.55 11.84
CA ARG A 63 -10.89 -7.34 11.53
C ARG A 63 -12.21 -7.70 10.84
N GLN A 64 -13.31 -7.13 11.33
CA GLN A 64 -14.64 -7.31 10.74
C GLN A 64 -14.95 -6.24 9.69
N TYR A 65 -15.66 -6.65 8.63
CA TYR A 65 -16.05 -5.83 7.49
C TYR A 65 -17.50 -6.13 7.08
N LEU A 66 -18.18 -5.13 6.54
CA LEU A 66 -19.54 -5.19 6.03
C LEU A 66 -19.54 -4.88 4.54
N LEU A 67 -20.18 -5.70 3.72
CA LEU A 67 -20.36 -5.48 2.28
C LEU A 67 -21.46 -4.44 2.03
N VAL A 68 -21.07 -3.18 1.82
CA VAL A 68 -21.98 -2.04 1.66
C VAL A 68 -22.55 -1.94 0.24
N LYS A 69 -21.76 -2.32 -0.77
CA LYS A 69 -22.17 -2.26 -2.19
C LYS A 69 -21.50 -3.40 -2.96
N ASN A 70 -22.29 -4.14 -3.74
CA ASN A 70 -21.81 -5.19 -4.63
C ASN A 70 -22.41 -4.95 -6.04
N HIS A 71 -21.58 -4.73 -7.05
CA HIS A 71 -21.99 -4.46 -8.42
C HIS A 71 -21.43 -5.53 -9.36
N ARG A 72 -22.34 -6.29 -9.99
CA ARG A 72 -22.04 -7.46 -10.84
C ARG A 72 -21.34 -8.60 -10.10
N GLU A 73 -21.78 -8.89 -8.87
CA GLU A 73 -21.30 -10.02 -8.06
C GLU A 73 -19.77 -10.05 -7.91
N ALA A 74 -19.16 -8.85 -7.82
CA ALA A 74 -17.72 -8.63 -7.82
C ALA A 74 -16.99 -9.15 -6.57
N PHE A 75 -17.72 -9.52 -5.53
CA PHE A 75 -17.17 -9.87 -4.24
C PHE A 75 -16.72 -11.34 -4.19
N ASP A 76 -15.40 -11.54 -4.17
CA ASP A 76 -14.74 -12.84 -4.04
C ASP A 76 -13.83 -12.81 -2.80
N ALA A 77 -14.10 -13.71 -1.85
CA ALA A 77 -13.40 -13.78 -0.56
C ALA A 77 -11.96 -14.29 -0.68
N GLU A 78 -11.68 -15.25 -1.57
CA GLU A 78 -10.33 -15.77 -1.76
C GLU A 78 -9.44 -14.71 -2.41
N ARG A 79 -9.95 -14.05 -3.45
CA ARG A 79 -9.23 -13.00 -4.19
C ARG A 79 -9.02 -11.76 -3.35
N LEU A 80 -10.01 -11.39 -2.53
CA LEU A 80 -9.86 -10.35 -1.52
C LEU A 80 -8.73 -10.70 -0.55
N GLY A 81 -8.69 -11.93 -0.02
CA GLY A 81 -7.61 -12.40 0.86
C GLY A 81 -6.23 -12.34 0.20
N GLU A 82 -6.09 -12.92 -1.00
CA GLU A 82 -4.86 -12.93 -1.82
C GLU A 82 -4.28 -11.54 -2.12
N ARG A 83 -5.13 -10.50 -2.16
CA ARG A 83 -4.74 -9.11 -2.42
C ARG A 83 -4.72 -8.23 -1.17
N PHE A 84 -5.27 -8.68 -0.04
CA PHE A 84 -5.35 -7.88 1.18
C PHE A 84 -3.95 -7.56 1.73
N SER A 85 -3.85 -6.42 2.41
CA SER A 85 -2.62 -5.98 3.04
C SER A 85 -2.96 -5.10 4.23
N ASP A 86 -2.20 -5.21 5.33
CA ASP A 86 -2.40 -4.35 6.51
C ASP A 86 -2.14 -2.84 6.23
N VAL A 87 -1.62 -2.50 5.05
CA VAL A 87 -1.68 -1.14 4.51
C VAL A 87 -3.12 -0.62 4.41
N LEU A 88 -4.06 -1.47 3.97
CA LEU A 88 -5.47 -1.19 3.71
C LEU A 88 -6.31 -1.15 5.01
N SER A 89 -5.96 -1.96 6.01
CA SER A 89 -6.53 -1.95 7.37
C SER A 89 -6.67 -0.57 8.02
N ARG A 90 -5.84 0.40 7.60
CA ARG A 90 -5.80 1.78 8.11
C ARG A 90 -6.93 2.66 7.61
N TYR A 91 -7.55 2.30 6.49
CA TYR A 91 -8.69 3.01 5.90
C TYR A 91 -10.00 2.56 6.56
N ASP A 92 -11.11 3.26 6.30
CA ASP A 92 -12.41 2.91 6.92
C ASP A 92 -13.31 2.19 5.92
N TYR A 93 -13.17 2.52 4.63
CA TYR A 93 -13.71 1.78 3.49
C TYR A 93 -12.57 1.15 2.67
N ILE A 94 -12.83 0.00 2.07
CA ILE A 94 -11.99 -0.60 1.04
C ILE A 94 -12.88 -0.90 -0.16
N VAL A 95 -12.42 -0.48 -1.33
CA VAL A 95 -13.08 -0.71 -2.61
C VAL A 95 -12.28 -1.77 -3.34
N GLY A 96 -12.97 -2.82 -3.79
CA GLY A 96 -12.41 -3.84 -4.67
C GLY A 96 -12.98 -3.66 -6.07
N ASP A 97 -12.11 -3.50 -7.07
CA ASP A 97 -12.52 -3.29 -8.46
C ASP A 97 -11.71 -4.18 -9.43
N TRP A 98 -12.35 -4.61 -10.51
CA TRP A 98 -11.79 -5.63 -11.40
C TRP A 98 -11.23 -5.04 -12.68
N GLY A 99 -9.89 -4.97 -12.78
CA GLY A 99 -9.18 -4.56 -13.98
C GLY A 99 -8.49 -5.74 -14.65
N TYR A 100 -8.92 -6.13 -15.85
CA TYR A 100 -8.36 -7.26 -16.62
C TYR A 100 -8.33 -8.56 -15.81
N ASP A 101 -9.46 -8.88 -15.18
CA ASP A 101 -9.65 -10.05 -14.30
C ASP A 101 -8.69 -10.13 -13.11
N GLN A 102 -8.05 -9.00 -12.76
CA GLN A 102 -7.27 -8.84 -11.54
C GLN A 102 -8.04 -7.91 -10.58
N LEU A 103 -8.32 -8.43 -9.39
CA LEU A 103 -8.83 -7.61 -8.30
C LEU A 103 -7.77 -6.58 -7.87
N ARG A 104 -8.16 -5.31 -7.90
CA ARG A 104 -7.43 -4.15 -7.38
C ARG A 104 -8.14 -3.72 -6.09
N LEU A 105 -7.37 -3.31 -5.07
CA LEU A 105 -7.91 -2.85 -3.79
C LEU A 105 -7.46 -1.42 -3.49
N LYS A 106 -8.43 -0.51 -3.31
CA LYS A 106 -8.20 0.91 -3.00
C LYS A 106 -8.82 1.25 -1.65
N GLY A 107 -8.01 1.77 -0.73
CA GLY A 107 -8.46 2.22 0.60
C GLY A 107 -9.00 3.65 0.56
N PHE A 108 -10.15 3.87 1.19
CA PHE A 108 -10.82 5.17 1.30
C PHE A 108 -11.20 5.49 2.76
N PHE A 109 -11.20 6.77 3.09
CA PHE A 109 -11.64 7.28 4.39
C PHE A 109 -13.08 7.80 4.31
N ASN A 110 -13.79 7.74 5.43
CA ASN A 110 -15.09 8.39 5.59
C ASN A 110 -14.98 9.93 5.41
N GLU A 111 -15.96 10.56 4.75
CA GLU A 111 -16.05 12.01 4.47
C GLU A 111 -15.66 12.88 5.67
N SER A 112 -16.16 12.51 6.87
CA SER A 112 -15.95 13.25 8.12
C SER A 112 -14.47 13.39 8.51
N ASN A 113 -13.58 12.56 7.96
CA ASN A 113 -12.15 12.61 8.20
C ASN A 113 -11.46 13.77 7.46
N ARG A 114 -11.55 15.00 7.99
CA ARG A 114 -10.84 16.19 7.48
C ARG A 114 -9.31 16.02 7.30
N LYS A 115 -8.68 14.96 7.82
CA LYS A 115 -7.26 14.62 7.59
C LYS A 115 -7.01 13.77 6.34
N ALA A 116 -8.04 13.26 5.67
CA ALA A 116 -7.90 12.56 4.39
C ALA A 116 -7.49 13.54 3.28
N ALA A 117 -6.64 13.09 2.37
CA ALA A 117 -6.55 13.70 1.04
C ALA A 117 -7.92 13.56 0.34
N PRO A 118 -8.35 14.51 -0.51
CA PRO A 118 -9.65 14.45 -1.17
C PRO A 118 -9.80 13.18 -2.01
N GLU A 119 -8.79 12.82 -2.80
CA GLU A 119 -8.65 11.59 -3.60
C GLU A 119 -8.76 10.26 -2.80
N GLN A 120 -8.77 10.34 -1.47
CA GLN A 120 -8.85 9.21 -0.55
C GLN A 120 -10.13 9.27 0.29
N ARG A 121 -11.16 9.97 -0.17
CA ARG A 121 -12.48 10.00 0.49
C ARG A 121 -13.50 9.19 -0.29
N ILE A 122 -14.47 8.64 0.43
CA ILE A 122 -15.60 7.93 -0.17
C ILE A 122 -16.41 8.83 -1.12
N ASP A 123 -16.40 10.14 -0.90
CA ASP A 123 -17.00 11.18 -1.73
C ASP A 123 -16.48 11.17 -3.18
N THR A 124 -15.19 10.89 -3.40
CA THR A 124 -14.56 10.82 -4.73
C THR A 124 -14.47 9.39 -5.27
N LEU A 125 -15.31 8.48 -4.77
CA LEU A 125 -15.35 7.10 -5.25
C LEU A 125 -15.82 7.01 -6.70
N GLU A 126 -16.81 7.81 -7.08
CA GLU A 126 -17.37 7.76 -8.43
C GLU A 126 -16.35 8.26 -9.45
N ASP A 127 -15.62 9.34 -9.16
CA ASP A 127 -14.48 9.81 -9.96
C ASP A 127 -13.40 8.72 -10.13
N TYR A 128 -13.03 8.03 -9.04
CA TYR A 128 -12.06 6.93 -9.09
C TYR A 128 -12.54 5.77 -9.97
N LEU A 129 -13.83 5.42 -9.91
CA LEU A 129 -14.40 4.39 -10.76
C LEU A 129 -14.45 4.83 -12.23
N TYR A 130 -14.72 6.10 -12.54
CA TYR A 130 -14.68 6.62 -13.91
C TYR A 130 -13.26 6.74 -14.49
N GLU A 131 -12.24 7.01 -13.67
CA GLU A 131 -10.85 7.15 -14.12
C GLU A 131 -10.14 5.78 -14.26
N TYR A 132 -10.44 4.80 -13.40
CA TYR A 132 -9.69 3.53 -13.32
C TYR A 132 -10.48 2.24 -13.64
N CYS A 133 -11.82 2.24 -13.54
CA CYS A 133 -12.67 1.08 -13.85
C CYS A 133 -13.11 1.13 -15.34
N ASN A 134 -12.81 0.10 -16.11
CA ASN A 134 -13.22 0.03 -17.52
C ASN A 134 -14.74 -0.10 -17.68
N PHE A 135 -15.29 0.13 -18.89
CA PHE A 135 -16.70 -0.13 -19.15
C PHE A 135 -17.07 -1.59 -18.84
N GLY A 136 -18.10 -1.79 -18.00
CA GLY A 136 -18.53 -3.11 -17.54
C GLY A 136 -17.75 -3.69 -16.35
N CYS A 137 -16.75 -2.97 -15.83
CA CYS A 137 -16.00 -3.30 -14.62
C CYS A 137 -16.92 -3.66 -13.43
N ALA A 138 -16.69 -4.83 -12.85
CA ALA A 138 -17.33 -5.26 -11.62
C ALA A 138 -16.61 -4.60 -10.43
N TYR A 139 -17.35 -4.21 -9.38
CA TYR A 139 -16.74 -3.63 -8.18
C TYR A 139 -17.58 -3.88 -6.92
N PHE A 140 -16.92 -3.86 -5.77
CA PHE A 140 -17.54 -3.94 -4.45
C PHE A 140 -16.93 -2.92 -3.48
N VAL A 141 -17.67 -2.63 -2.41
CA VAL A 141 -17.25 -1.71 -1.34
C VAL A 141 -17.53 -2.38 0.01
N ILE A 142 -16.49 -2.53 0.82
CA ILE A 142 -16.59 -3.00 2.21
C ILE A 142 -16.26 -1.87 3.19
N GLU A 143 -17.02 -1.77 4.29
CA GLU A 143 -16.76 -0.87 5.42
C GLU A 143 -16.20 -1.65 6.61
N ARG A 144 -15.20 -1.14 7.32
CA ARG A 144 -14.59 -1.80 8.49
C ARG A 144 -15.40 -1.59 9.76
N VAL A 145 -16.14 -2.63 10.16
CA VAL A 145 -16.92 -2.69 11.41
C VAL A 145 -16.01 -2.78 12.64
N GLY A 146 -16.49 -2.32 13.80
CA GLY A 146 -15.84 -2.49 15.11
C GLY A 146 -14.59 -1.63 15.39
N GLY A 147 -14.00 -1.00 14.38
CA GLY A 147 -12.76 -0.24 14.52
C GLY A 147 -12.95 1.21 14.99
N LYS A 148 -12.92 1.47 16.30
CA LYS A 148 -12.46 2.78 16.82
C LYS A 148 -11.01 2.96 16.35
N ARG A 149 -10.83 3.62 15.20
CA ARG A 149 -9.54 3.88 14.53
C ARG A 149 -8.39 3.89 15.52
N GLU A 150 -7.48 2.91 15.39
CA GLU A 150 -6.27 2.89 16.21
C GLU A 150 -5.61 4.27 16.06
N LYS A 151 -5.52 5.00 17.18
CA LYS A 151 -5.14 6.41 17.15
C LYS A 151 -3.66 6.49 16.81
N GLN A 152 -3.34 6.51 15.52
CA GLN A 152 -1.99 6.64 14.94
C GLN A 152 -1.13 7.44 15.91
N GLN A 153 -0.25 6.75 16.65
CA GLN A 153 0.27 7.26 17.92
C GLN A 153 0.79 8.67 17.71
N ALA A 154 0.05 9.67 18.21
CA ALA A 154 0.10 11.00 17.65
C ALA A 154 1.50 11.57 17.87
N ARG A 155 2.37 11.45 16.84
CA ARG A 155 3.83 11.60 16.94
C ARG A 155 4.09 12.87 17.73
N ARG A 156 4.44 12.69 19.02
CA ARG A 156 4.38 13.78 20.00
C ARG A 156 5.22 14.91 19.44
N LYS A 157 4.57 15.98 18.96
CA LYS A 157 5.26 17.18 18.48
C LYS A 157 6.07 17.64 19.67
N LYS A 158 7.38 17.39 19.64
CA LYS A 158 8.28 17.81 20.73
C LYS A 158 7.97 19.30 20.95
N PRO A 159 7.58 19.72 22.16
CA PRO A 159 7.25 21.12 22.39
C PRO A 159 8.47 21.93 21.93
N ASN A 160 8.24 22.98 21.14
CA ASN A 160 9.31 23.83 20.62
C ASN A 160 10.03 24.48 21.81
N LYS A 161 11.08 23.82 22.31
CA LYS A 161 12.09 24.46 23.14
C LYS A 161 12.67 25.57 22.26
N LYS A 162 12.35 26.82 22.62
CA LYS A 162 12.99 28.00 22.03
C LYS A 162 14.51 27.76 22.07
N PRO A 163 15.27 28.05 21.00
CA PRO A 163 16.71 27.86 21.03
C PRO A 163 17.27 28.69 22.20
N ILE A 164 17.97 28.00 23.12
CA ILE A 164 18.71 28.67 24.19
C ILE A 164 19.82 29.48 23.52
N HIS A 165 20.05 30.68 24.04
CA HIS A 165 21.01 31.66 23.53
C HIS A 165 22.39 30.99 23.29
N GLN A 166 22.74 30.75 22.03
CA GLN A 166 24.12 30.44 21.68
C GLN A 166 24.89 31.75 21.64
N ASN A 167 26.03 31.80 22.34
CA ASN A 167 26.87 32.99 22.37
C ASN A 167 27.41 33.26 20.96
N GLN A 168 27.37 34.54 20.56
CA GLN A 168 27.81 34.97 19.24
C GLN A 168 29.33 34.81 19.13
N ALA A 169 29.82 34.27 18.01
CA ALA A 169 31.24 34.29 17.72
C ALA A 169 31.69 35.73 17.45
N HIS A 170 32.82 36.15 18.02
CA HIS A 170 33.46 37.42 17.66
C HIS A 170 34.02 37.33 16.23
N THR A 171 33.29 37.86 15.25
CA THR A 171 33.86 38.27 13.97
C THR A 171 33.79 39.78 13.86
N GLU A 172 34.92 40.44 14.13
CA GLU A 172 35.07 41.89 14.03
C GLU A 172 35.13 42.33 12.56
N GLU A 173 33.98 42.41 11.90
CA GLU A 173 33.87 43.00 10.57
C GLU A 173 33.24 44.40 10.62
N LYS A 174 33.95 45.35 10.00
CA LYS A 174 33.88 46.78 10.27
C LYS A 174 32.65 47.46 9.65
N ARG A 175 31.49 47.37 10.32
CA ARG A 175 30.23 47.97 9.83
C ARG A 175 30.21 49.50 9.96
N VAL A 176 30.16 50.18 8.82
CA VAL A 176 29.93 51.62 8.71
C VAL A 176 28.45 51.94 9.05
N PRO A 177 28.15 52.98 9.85
CA PRO A 177 26.77 53.28 10.25
C PRO A 177 25.95 53.88 9.10
N VAL A 178 24.87 53.19 8.71
CA VAL A 178 23.88 53.69 7.73
C VAL A 178 22.59 54.05 8.48
N ASN A 179 22.39 55.35 8.74
CA ASN A 179 21.18 55.85 9.38
C ASN A 179 19.94 55.63 8.51
N THR A 180 18.94 54.92 9.02
CA THR A 180 17.69 54.60 8.30
C THR A 180 16.45 55.08 9.06
N ASN A 181 16.35 56.39 9.27
CA ASN A 181 15.13 57.03 9.76
C ASN A 181 14.00 56.86 8.73
N LYS A 182 13.13 55.87 8.93
CA LYS A 182 11.89 55.66 8.15
C LYS A 182 10.69 55.53 9.08
N THR A 183 9.88 56.58 9.13
CA THR A 183 8.57 56.57 9.78
C THR A 183 7.61 55.64 9.03
N LYS A 184 6.71 54.97 9.76
CA LYS A 184 5.71 54.07 9.17
C LYS A 184 4.64 54.92 8.45
N PRO A 185 4.25 54.60 7.20
CA PRO A 185 3.14 55.28 6.53
C PRO A 185 1.81 54.92 7.22
N VAL A 186 1.09 55.94 7.70
CA VAL A 186 -0.26 55.75 8.27
C VAL A 186 -1.29 55.80 7.14
N ILE A 187 -1.90 54.65 6.85
CA ILE A 187 -3.00 54.55 5.89
C ILE A 187 -4.23 55.23 6.52
N LYS A 188 -4.62 56.41 6.01
CA LYS A 188 -5.89 57.06 6.37
C LYS A 188 -7.00 56.50 5.49
N ASN A 189 -8.01 55.90 6.10
CA ASN A 189 -9.20 55.43 5.40
C ASN A 189 -9.89 56.61 4.69
N ARG A 190 -10.05 56.50 3.37
CA ARG A 190 -10.72 57.51 2.55
C ARG A 190 -12.23 57.34 2.72
N LYS A 191 -12.92 58.39 3.17
CA LYS A 191 -14.39 58.41 3.22
C LYS A 191 -14.96 58.28 1.81
N GLU A 192 -15.99 57.46 1.67
CA GLU A 192 -16.89 57.47 0.52
C GLU A 192 -17.87 58.64 0.68
N ASN A 193 -18.06 59.45 -0.36
CA ASN A 193 -19.35 60.10 -0.61
C ASN A 193 -19.49 60.59 -2.07
N GLU A 194 -20.66 60.27 -2.62
CA GLU A 194 -21.45 60.97 -3.66
C GLU A 194 -20.93 61.31 -5.07
N SER A 195 -21.72 60.78 -6.02
CA SER A 195 -22.24 61.43 -7.24
C SER A 195 -21.49 61.29 -8.58
N LYS A 196 -22.27 61.23 -9.66
CA LYS A 196 -21.86 60.87 -11.02
C LYS A 196 -22.04 62.05 -11.98
N LYS A 197 -21.11 62.27 -12.92
CA LYS A 197 -21.39 62.81 -14.28
C LYS A 197 -20.45 62.15 -15.32
N PRO A 198 -20.92 61.82 -16.53
CA PRO A 198 -20.12 61.14 -17.56
C PRO A 198 -19.56 62.10 -18.62
N ILE A 199 -18.36 61.81 -19.17
CA ILE A 199 -17.83 62.42 -20.40
C ILE A 199 -17.11 61.33 -21.22
N ILE A 200 -17.17 61.44 -22.55
CA ILE A 200 -16.63 60.49 -23.55
C ILE A 200 -15.49 61.17 -24.33
N GLY A 201 -14.40 60.44 -24.64
CA GLY A 201 -13.59 60.69 -25.85
C GLY A 201 -12.06 60.61 -25.74
N LYS A 202 -11.46 59.80 -26.64
CA LYS A 202 -10.05 59.80 -27.15
C LYS A 202 -8.91 59.57 -26.12
N GLN A 203 -8.01 58.57 -26.31
CA GLN A 203 -6.96 58.41 -27.35
C GLN A 203 -5.92 59.55 -27.30
N VAL A 204 -4.60 59.36 -27.14
CA VAL A 204 -3.71 58.15 -27.01
C VAL A 204 -2.55 58.51 -26.03
N THR A 205 -1.47 57.77 -25.72
CA THR A 205 -0.68 56.67 -26.35
C THR A 205 0.21 55.99 -25.29
N ASP A 206 0.66 54.73 -25.47
CA ASP A 206 2.10 54.32 -25.58
C ASP A 206 2.25 52.77 -25.74
N ALA A 207 3.36 52.28 -26.31
CA ALA A 207 3.56 50.88 -26.70
C ALA A 207 4.92 50.31 -26.25
N SER A 208 4.97 49.74 -25.03
CA SER A 208 6.16 49.05 -24.49
C SER A 208 6.41 47.71 -25.20
N LYS A 209 7.19 47.76 -26.30
CA LYS A 209 7.63 46.58 -27.06
C LYS A 209 8.54 45.69 -26.21
N ARG A 210 8.07 44.49 -25.85
CA ARG A 210 8.91 43.42 -25.28
C ARG A 210 9.40 42.51 -26.41
N SER A 211 10.71 42.49 -26.65
CA SER A 211 11.35 41.52 -27.55
C SER A 211 11.58 40.19 -26.83
N PHE A 212 11.29 39.08 -27.52
CA PHE A 212 11.63 37.73 -27.09
C PHE A 212 12.42 37.03 -28.20
N THR A 213 13.58 36.48 -27.86
CA THR A 213 14.41 35.72 -28.81
C THR A 213 14.09 34.24 -28.68
N ILE A 214 13.38 33.69 -29.67
CA ILE A 214 13.11 32.25 -29.76
C ILE A 214 14.37 31.58 -30.35
N ARG A 215 14.92 30.59 -29.63
CA ARG A 215 15.94 29.68 -30.17
C ARG A 215 15.24 28.40 -30.61
N GLN A 216 15.44 28.02 -31.87
CA GLN A 216 15.06 26.69 -32.34
C GLN A 216 16.04 25.65 -31.79
N ARG A 217 15.61 24.39 -31.73
CA ARG A 217 16.41 23.23 -31.37
C ARG A 217 16.55 22.38 -32.62
N GLU A 218 17.79 22.06 -32.98
CA GLU A 218 18.10 21.16 -34.10
C GLU A 218 17.85 19.69 -33.68
N GLU A 219 17.63 18.81 -34.66
CA GLU A 219 17.39 17.37 -34.48
C GLU A 219 18.69 16.57 -34.32
#